data_AF-A0A7X7MF29-F1
#
_entry.id   AF-A0A7X7MF29-F1
#
_cell.length_a   1.000
_cell.length_b   1.000
_cell.length_c   1.000
_cell.angle_alpha   90.00
_cell.angle_beta   90.00
_cell.angle_gamma   90.00
#
_symmetry.space_group_name_H-M   'P 1'
#
loop_
_entity.id
_entity.type
_entity.pdbx_description
1 polymer ?
#
loop_
_entity_poly.entity_id
_entity_poly.type
_entity_poly.pdbx_seq_one_letter_code
_entity_poly.pdbx_strand_id
1 'polypeptide(L)'
;MRYAIVSDLHANLPAWKAVLADLTSLGADRIVCLGDIVGYGPQPNEVLASVYRHVDAVVMGNHDAVVCGKLTPERFNRQARAMIEWSAGRVSRRGRAFLASAALTLRGEGFVCVHGELGLPGAFNYLVEPKDTLPTWEATEAPLVFVGHSHHAGLFVRGASGVPHPLPPEDFVLEGGKRYIVNAGSVGYPRDGDPRASYCLYDVEEQVVRFRRVPFDYEDLRLAAQAAGLAEQSMPLLDRDPLRLRQPVREQLEFDPSENAGQMARGVTESRDLQRLRRSNRLWRKAAVAGLLLAALMAGVVAAFALNKTAPAEVAFPAAPLPVREAVVPSDVAGNLLPALPGSLADTVLEGWRYHLANPKVQKLDVESGGTGPSPRLRLVHPRRASFRLEAPEWVMNGVAEGRLRARLSALRGEDFVGTVKVIVVADERAGGETRERVVINFDLPFNRKLTWEESRRIMDSRKPALGAATERVRYRIEAEFAGTLALGDLSLVFAED
;
A
#
# COMPACT_ATOMS: atom_id res chain seq x y z
N MET A 1 -8.11 -7.96 -6.16
CA MET A 1 -6.94 -8.83 -6.11
C MET A 1 -6.07 -8.54 -7.33
N ARG A 2 -4.90 -7.96 -7.09
CA ARG A 2 -3.94 -7.60 -8.13
C ARG A 2 -2.69 -8.46 -8.03
N TYR A 3 -2.42 -9.20 -9.09
CA TYR A 3 -1.20 -9.97 -9.25
C TYR A 3 -0.16 -9.15 -10.01
N ALA A 4 1.03 -9.07 -9.45
CA ALA A 4 2.23 -8.60 -10.11
C ALA A 4 2.97 -9.78 -10.73
N ILE A 5 3.04 -9.81 -12.05
CA ILE A 5 3.71 -10.87 -12.79
C ILE A 5 5.06 -10.35 -13.26
N VAL A 6 6.13 -10.85 -12.66
CA VAL A 6 7.52 -10.47 -12.95
C VAL A 6 8.27 -11.67 -13.53
N SER A 7 9.26 -11.44 -14.39
CA SER A 7 10.06 -12.51 -14.98
C SER A 7 11.48 -12.05 -15.24
N ASP A 8 12.41 -13.00 -15.35
CA ASP A 8 13.75 -12.79 -15.88
C ASP A 8 14.48 -11.67 -15.12
N LEU A 9 14.54 -11.81 -13.79
CA LEU A 9 15.18 -10.86 -12.88
C LEU A 9 16.70 -10.85 -13.04
N HIS A 10 17.27 -11.98 -13.45
CA HIS A 10 18.66 -12.12 -13.88
C HIS A 10 19.67 -11.43 -12.95
N ALA A 11 19.55 -11.68 -11.64
CA ALA A 11 20.47 -11.15 -10.62
C ALA A 11 20.72 -9.62 -10.71
N ASN A 12 19.79 -8.87 -11.30
CA ASN A 12 19.86 -7.42 -11.48
C ASN A 12 19.11 -6.74 -10.33
N LEU A 13 19.80 -6.55 -9.21
CA LEU A 13 19.21 -5.98 -8.01
C LEU A 13 18.71 -4.53 -8.20
N PRO A 14 19.42 -3.63 -8.91
CA PRO A 14 18.91 -2.28 -9.18
C PRO A 14 17.56 -2.28 -9.90
N ALA A 15 17.41 -3.09 -10.95
CA ALA A 15 16.14 -3.23 -11.67
C ALA A 15 15.05 -3.84 -10.77
N TRP A 16 15.38 -4.88 -10.00
CA TRP A 16 14.43 -5.52 -9.09
C TRP A 16 13.94 -4.58 -7.98
N LYS A 17 14.83 -3.76 -7.41
CA LYS A 17 14.47 -2.73 -6.42
C LYS A 17 13.52 -1.69 -7.01
N ALA A 18 13.78 -1.23 -8.22
CA ALA A 18 12.93 -0.27 -8.91
C ALA A 18 11.53 -0.86 -9.15
N VAL A 19 11.46 -2.12 -9.61
CA VAL A 19 10.18 -2.82 -9.81
C VAL A 19 9.45 -3.02 -8.49
N LEU A 20 10.10 -3.46 -7.40
CA LEU A 20 9.47 -3.58 -6.08
C LEU A 20 8.87 -2.26 -5.58
N ALA A 21 9.56 -1.14 -5.81
CA ALA A 21 9.06 0.18 -5.44
C ALA A 21 7.81 0.56 -6.27
N ASP A 22 7.83 0.33 -7.58
CA ASP A 22 6.68 0.58 -8.46
C ASP A 22 5.48 -0.31 -8.07
N LEU A 23 5.71 -1.60 -7.84
CA LEU A 23 4.72 -2.58 -7.38
C LEU A 23 4.04 -2.19 -6.07
N THR A 24 4.85 -1.75 -5.10
CA THR A 24 4.34 -1.30 -3.79
C THR A 24 3.47 -0.06 -3.95
N SER A 25 3.86 0.88 -4.82
CA SER A 25 3.10 2.11 -5.06
C SER A 25 1.74 1.86 -5.72
N LEU A 26 1.64 0.79 -6.51
CA LEU A 26 0.43 0.40 -7.24
C LEU A 26 -0.50 -0.53 -6.44
N GLY A 27 -0.09 -0.93 -5.23
CA GLY A 27 -0.89 -1.80 -4.36
C GLY A 27 -1.10 -3.19 -4.95
N ALA A 28 -0.03 -3.84 -5.45
CA ALA A 28 -0.10 -5.25 -5.81
C ALA A 28 -0.30 -6.12 -4.55
N ASP A 29 -1.29 -7.01 -4.58
CA ASP A 29 -1.65 -7.88 -3.45
C ASP A 29 -0.76 -9.13 -3.38
N ARG A 30 -0.32 -9.62 -4.55
CA ARG A 30 0.50 -10.83 -4.72
C ARG A 30 1.53 -10.64 -5.81
N ILE A 31 2.74 -11.13 -5.62
CA ILE A 31 3.82 -11.13 -6.59
C ILE A 31 4.13 -12.56 -7.02
N VAL A 32 4.04 -12.81 -8.33
CA VAL A 32 4.41 -14.09 -8.96
C VAL A 32 5.63 -13.86 -9.84
N CYS A 33 6.71 -14.57 -9.53
CA CYS A 33 7.93 -14.57 -10.35
C CYS A 33 7.92 -15.76 -11.30
N LEU A 34 8.05 -15.49 -12.61
CA LEU A 34 8.06 -16.52 -13.64
C LEU A 34 9.44 -17.16 -13.86
N GLY A 35 10.40 -16.90 -12.98
CA GLY A 35 11.70 -17.55 -12.99
C GLY A 35 12.81 -16.69 -13.58
N ASP A 36 13.97 -17.34 -13.75
CA ASP A 36 15.25 -16.72 -14.09
C ASP A 36 15.59 -15.62 -13.09
N ILE A 37 15.58 -16.01 -11.82
CA ILE A 37 15.93 -15.14 -10.70
C ILE A 37 17.43 -14.82 -10.73
N VAL A 38 18.23 -15.81 -11.13
CA VAL A 38 19.69 -15.71 -11.25
C VAL A 38 20.14 -15.85 -12.70
N GLY A 39 21.39 -15.48 -12.97
CA GLY A 39 21.95 -15.45 -14.32
C GLY A 39 22.17 -14.02 -14.81
N TYR A 40 23.16 -13.82 -15.69
CA TYR A 40 23.61 -12.54 -16.26
C TYR A 40 24.03 -11.41 -15.28
N GLY A 41 23.28 -11.11 -14.23
CA GLY A 41 23.55 -10.01 -13.31
C GLY A 41 24.51 -10.33 -12.18
N PRO A 42 25.03 -9.28 -11.50
CA PRO A 42 26.12 -9.41 -10.54
C PRO A 42 25.71 -9.82 -9.13
N GLN A 43 24.40 -9.81 -8.81
CA GLN A 43 23.91 -9.89 -7.43
C GLN A 43 22.92 -11.04 -7.19
N PRO A 44 23.30 -12.31 -7.46
CA PRO A 44 22.38 -13.44 -7.41
C PRO A 44 21.85 -13.73 -5.99
N ASN A 45 22.69 -13.60 -4.95
CA ASN A 45 22.27 -13.89 -3.58
C ASN A 45 21.34 -12.81 -3.02
N GLU A 46 21.59 -11.56 -3.35
CA GLU A 46 20.81 -10.42 -2.90
C GLU A 46 19.42 -10.43 -3.55
N VAL A 47 19.35 -10.73 -4.85
CA VAL A 47 18.07 -10.91 -5.55
C VAL A 47 17.33 -12.12 -4.99
N LEU A 48 17.99 -13.27 -4.79
CA LEU A 48 17.36 -14.45 -4.16
C LEU A 48 16.81 -14.15 -2.76
N ALA A 49 17.57 -13.46 -1.91
CA ALA A 49 17.13 -13.08 -0.58
C ALA A 49 15.93 -12.13 -0.62
N SER A 50 15.89 -11.23 -1.59
CA SER A 50 14.76 -10.32 -1.82
C SER A 50 13.53 -11.07 -2.33
N VAL A 51 13.69 -11.95 -3.32
CA VAL A 51 12.61 -12.80 -3.85
C VAL A 51 12.01 -13.64 -2.73
N TYR A 52 12.83 -14.30 -1.92
CA TYR A 52 12.37 -15.08 -0.77
C TYR A 52 11.52 -14.28 0.22
N ARG A 53 11.80 -12.98 0.38
CA ARG A 53 11.09 -12.10 1.31
C ARG A 53 9.79 -11.54 0.73
N HIS A 54 9.76 -11.26 -0.57
CA HIS A 54 8.74 -10.41 -1.16
C HIS A 54 7.86 -11.10 -2.20
N VAL A 55 8.25 -12.25 -2.73
CA VAL A 55 7.51 -12.95 -3.80
C VAL A 55 6.71 -14.09 -3.20
N ASP A 56 5.41 -14.13 -3.52
CA ASP A 56 4.48 -15.13 -3.00
C ASP A 56 4.62 -16.49 -3.68
N ALA A 57 4.91 -16.49 -4.98
CA ALA A 57 5.05 -17.73 -5.75
C ALA A 57 6.09 -17.61 -6.87
N VAL A 58 6.80 -18.71 -7.12
CA VAL A 58 7.91 -18.77 -8.08
C VAL A 58 7.73 -19.94 -9.03
N VAL A 59 7.80 -19.65 -10.32
CA VAL A 59 8.05 -20.63 -11.37
C VAL A 59 9.55 -20.74 -11.60
N MET A 60 10.04 -21.94 -11.82
CA MET A 60 11.44 -22.21 -12.15
C MET A 60 11.77 -21.72 -13.56
N GLY A 61 12.83 -20.91 -13.69
CA GLY A 61 13.43 -20.59 -14.99
C GLY A 61 14.52 -21.57 -15.39
N ASN A 62 14.99 -21.48 -16.63
CA ASN A 62 16.05 -22.35 -17.14
C ASN A 62 17.41 -22.03 -16.51
N HIS A 63 17.72 -20.75 -16.22
CA HIS A 63 18.94 -20.39 -15.50
C HIS A 63 18.90 -20.91 -14.06
N ASP A 64 17.75 -20.80 -13.41
CA ASP A 64 17.53 -21.35 -12.07
C ASP A 64 17.72 -22.88 -12.06
N ALA A 65 17.17 -23.56 -13.07
CA ALA A 65 17.27 -25.01 -13.24
C ALA A 65 18.73 -25.46 -13.39
N VAL A 66 19.56 -24.72 -14.14
CA VAL A 66 21.00 -25.02 -14.24
C VAL A 66 21.71 -24.79 -12.91
N VAL A 67 21.47 -23.66 -12.24
CA VAL A 67 22.12 -23.34 -10.96
C VAL A 67 21.77 -24.35 -9.86
N CYS A 68 20.55 -24.91 -9.86
CA CYS A 68 20.15 -25.94 -8.91
C CYS A 68 20.42 -27.38 -9.39
N GLY A 69 21.02 -27.58 -10.56
CA GLY A 69 21.46 -28.88 -11.07
C GLY A 69 20.36 -29.75 -11.69
N LYS A 70 19.21 -29.15 -12.04
CA LYS A 70 18.10 -29.83 -12.73
C LYS A 70 18.19 -29.75 -14.27
N LEU A 71 19.01 -28.83 -14.78
CA LEU A 71 19.28 -28.68 -16.21
C LEU A 71 20.79 -28.56 -16.42
N THR A 72 21.27 -29.07 -17.55
CA THR A 72 22.67 -29.01 -17.91
C THR A 72 22.94 -27.81 -18.86
N PRO A 73 24.08 -27.10 -18.74
CA PRO A 73 24.31 -25.84 -19.44
C PRO A 73 24.68 -25.99 -20.93
N GLU A 74 24.76 -27.19 -21.50
CA GLU A 74 25.33 -27.43 -22.84
C GLU A 74 24.49 -26.85 -23.97
N ARG A 75 23.19 -26.63 -23.73
CA ARG A 75 22.28 -26.00 -24.71
C ARG A 75 22.35 -24.47 -24.71
N PHE A 76 23.09 -23.88 -23.77
CA PHE A 76 23.22 -22.43 -23.67
C PHE A 76 24.36 -21.92 -24.56
N ASN A 77 24.20 -20.72 -25.10
CA ASN A 77 25.29 -20.06 -25.80
C ASN A 77 26.48 -19.80 -24.85
N ARG A 78 27.68 -19.64 -25.40
CA ARG A 78 28.94 -19.52 -24.63
C ARG A 78 28.88 -18.44 -23.54
N GLN A 79 28.28 -17.29 -23.84
CA GLN A 79 28.19 -16.18 -22.89
C GLN A 79 27.22 -16.47 -21.76
N ALA A 80 26.01 -16.94 -22.09
CA ALA A 80 24.99 -17.31 -21.12
C ALA A 80 25.52 -18.41 -20.19
N ARG A 81 26.15 -19.44 -20.75
CA ARG A 81 26.81 -20.51 -20.00
C ARG A 81 27.84 -19.97 -19.01
N ALA A 82 28.75 -19.11 -19.45
CA ALA A 82 29.78 -18.53 -18.57
C ALA A 82 29.16 -17.75 -17.41
N MET A 83 28.10 -16.97 -17.66
CA MET A 83 27.41 -16.22 -16.60
C MET A 83 26.60 -17.10 -15.65
N ILE A 84 26.02 -18.18 -16.14
CA ILE A 84 25.32 -19.17 -15.30
C ILE A 84 26.32 -19.91 -14.40
N GLU A 85 27.44 -20.37 -14.95
CA GLU A 85 28.51 -21.03 -14.19
C GLU A 85 29.10 -20.08 -13.14
N TRP A 86 29.33 -18.82 -13.50
CA TRP A 86 29.75 -17.77 -12.57
C TRP A 86 28.74 -17.55 -11.44
N SER A 87 27.44 -17.51 -11.77
CA SER A 87 26.35 -17.35 -10.80
C SER A 87 26.26 -18.56 -9.88
N ALA A 88 26.35 -19.77 -10.43
CA ALA A 88 26.35 -21.00 -9.66
C ALA A 88 27.46 -20.98 -8.59
N GLY A 89 28.67 -20.55 -8.94
CA GLY A 89 29.79 -20.43 -8.00
C GLY A 89 29.54 -19.50 -6.80
N ARG A 90 28.53 -18.61 -6.87
CA ARG A 90 28.21 -17.63 -5.82
C ARG A 90 26.92 -17.94 -5.07
N VAL A 91 25.98 -18.64 -5.69
CA VAL A 91 24.68 -18.94 -5.07
C VAL A 91 24.87 -19.90 -3.90
N SER A 92 24.41 -19.46 -2.72
CA SER A 92 24.51 -20.24 -1.48
C SER A 92 23.78 -21.58 -1.56
N ARG A 93 24.16 -22.56 -0.72
CA ARG A 93 23.47 -23.87 -0.64
C ARG A 93 21.96 -23.73 -0.38
N ARG A 94 21.57 -22.78 0.48
CA ARG A 94 20.15 -22.49 0.76
C ARG A 94 19.44 -21.89 -0.46
N GLY A 95 20.11 -20.99 -1.19
CA GLY A 95 19.60 -20.44 -2.45
C GLY A 95 19.37 -21.53 -3.50
N ARG A 96 20.32 -22.45 -3.68
CA ARG A 96 20.15 -23.60 -4.59
C ARG A 96 18.99 -24.50 -4.19
N ALA A 97 18.84 -24.78 -2.89
CA ALA A 97 17.71 -25.58 -2.39
C ALA A 97 16.36 -24.87 -2.62
N PHE A 98 16.30 -23.55 -2.43
CA PHE A 98 15.11 -22.76 -2.75
C PHE A 98 14.77 -22.85 -4.24
N LEU A 99 15.73 -22.59 -5.13
CA LEU A 99 15.53 -22.71 -6.58
C LEU A 99 15.06 -24.13 -6.97
N ALA A 100 15.62 -25.18 -6.36
CA ALA A 100 15.22 -26.56 -6.63
C ALA A 100 13.78 -26.89 -6.22
N SER A 101 13.17 -26.08 -5.34
CA SER A 101 11.80 -26.25 -4.86
C SER A 101 10.75 -25.55 -5.73
N ALA A 102 11.17 -24.65 -6.63
CA ALA A 102 10.27 -23.92 -7.51
C ALA A 102 9.51 -24.85 -8.46
N ALA A 103 8.23 -24.56 -8.70
CA ALA A 103 7.38 -25.34 -9.59
C ALA A 103 7.68 -25.00 -11.06
N LEU A 104 7.45 -25.94 -11.99
CA LEU A 104 7.51 -25.63 -13.43
C LEU A 104 6.27 -24.89 -13.93
N THR A 105 5.16 -24.97 -13.21
CA THR A 105 3.89 -24.35 -13.58
C THR A 105 3.09 -24.02 -12.34
N LEU A 106 2.47 -22.84 -12.32
CA LEU A 106 1.51 -22.43 -11.30
C LEU A 106 0.14 -22.21 -11.94
N ARG A 107 -0.92 -22.51 -11.21
CA ARG A 107 -2.31 -22.32 -11.67
C ARG A 107 -3.04 -21.44 -10.67
N GLY A 108 -3.56 -20.32 -11.15
CA GLY A 108 -4.49 -19.46 -10.42
C GLY A 108 -5.91 -19.65 -10.93
N GLU A 109 -6.85 -18.91 -10.36
CA GLU A 109 -8.22 -18.88 -10.83
C GLU A 109 -8.29 -18.14 -12.17
N GLY A 110 -8.52 -18.88 -13.26
CA GLY A 110 -8.61 -18.31 -14.61
C GLY A 110 -7.27 -17.98 -15.29
N PHE A 111 -6.12 -18.27 -14.67
CA PHE A 111 -4.83 -18.07 -15.32
C PHE A 111 -3.78 -19.12 -14.97
N VAL A 112 -2.77 -19.27 -15.84
CA VAL A 112 -1.64 -20.19 -15.67
C VAL A 112 -0.33 -19.42 -15.81
N CYS A 113 0.68 -19.77 -15.02
CA CYS A 113 2.01 -19.19 -15.09
C CYS A 113 3.04 -20.28 -15.40
N VAL A 114 3.90 -20.04 -16.39
CA VAL A 114 5.02 -20.90 -16.77
C VAL A 114 6.18 -20.01 -17.24
N HIS A 115 7.43 -20.48 -17.16
CA HIS A 115 8.57 -19.66 -17.57
C HIS A 115 8.64 -19.48 -19.10
N GLY A 116 8.58 -20.60 -19.83
CA GLY A 116 8.53 -20.62 -21.30
C GLY A 116 7.19 -21.15 -21.81
N GLU A 117 7.25 -22.19 -22.62
CA GLU A 117 6.10 -22.88 -23.22
C GLU A 117 5.44 -23.89 -22.25
N LEU A 118 4.11 -24.00 -22.23
CA LEU A 118 3.32 -24.78 -21.26
C LEU A 118 3.13 -26.27 -21.58
N GLY A 119 3.14 -26.68 -22.85
CA GLY A 119 2.98 -28.05 -23.31
C GLY A 119 4.13 -28.95 -22.88
N LEU A 120 5.35 -28.42 -22.84
CA LEU A 120 6.51 -29.10 -22.24
C LEU A 120 7.32 -28.14 -21.34
N PRO A 121 6.84 -27.81 -20.13
CA PRO A 121 7.41 -26.75 -19.29
C PRO A 121 8.90 -26.91 -18.96
N GLY A 122 9.34 -28.16 -18.76
CA GLY A 122 10.75 -28.46 -18.46
C GLY A 122 11.71 -28.32 -19.64
N ALA A 123 11.20 -28.12 -20.87
CA ALA A 123 12.03 -27.84 -22.04
C ALA A 123 12.36 -26.35 -22.18
N PHE A 124 11.60 -25.46 -21.52
CA PHE A 124 11.78 -24.01 -21.60
C PHE A 124 11.82 -23.50 -23.04
N ASN A 125 10.90 -23.96 -23.89
CA ASN A 125 10.87 -23.47 -25.27
C ASN A 125 10.45 -22.00 -25.30
N TYR A 126 11.04 -21.21 -26.20
CA TYR A 126 10.65 -19.83 -26.44
C TYR A 126 9.31 -19.76 -27.19
N LEU A 127 8.53 -18.71 -26.91
CA LEU A 127 7.40 -18.31 -27.73
C LEU A 127 7.74 -16.98 -28.41
N VAL A 128 8.07 -17.01 -29.70
CA VAL A 128 8.47 -15.82 -30.48
C VAL A 128 7.50 -15.58 -31.63
N GLU A 129 7.09 -16.65 -32.30
CA GLU A 129 6.14 -16.62 -33.41
C GLU A 129 4.79 -17.22 -33.00
N PRO A 130 3.70 -16.86 -33.70
CA PRO A 130 2.37 -17.42 -33.43
C PRO A 130 2.31 -18.95 -33.42
N LYS A 131 3.11 -19.64 -34.24
CA LYS A 131 3.17 -21.11 -34.29
C LYS A 131 3.70 -21.73 -32.99
N ASP A 132 4.57 -21.01 -32.27
CA ASP A 132 5.19 -21.49 -31.04
C ASP A 132 4.18 -21.55 -29.88
N THR A 133 3.04 -20.87 -30.03
CA THR A 133 1.96 -20.83 -29.03
C THR A 133 1.04 -22.04 -29.07
N LEU A 134 1.06 -22.83 -30.14
CA LEU A 134 0.15 -23.96 -30.34
C LEU A 134 0.19 -24.98 -29.19
N PRO A 135 1.37 -25.46 -28.74
CA PRO A 135 1.39 -26.46 -27.67
C PRO A 135 0.89 -25.89 -26.34
N THR A 136 1.06 -24.58 -26.11
CA THR A 136 0.52 -23.90 -24.92
C THR A 136 -1.00 -23.79 -24.97
N TRP A 137 -1.57 -23.53 -26.15
CA TRP A 137 -3.02 -23.50 -26.31
C TRP A 137 -3.70 -24.84 -26.11
N GLU A 138 -3.03 -25.93 -26.51
CA GLU A 138 -3.52 -27.30 -26.36
C GLU A 138 -3.36 -27.81 -24.91
N ALA A 139 -2.39 -27.30 -24.17
CA ALA A 139 -2.09 -27.73 -22.81
C ALA A 139 -3.04 -27.16 -21.73
N THR A 140 -3.87 -26.18 -22.05
CA THR A 140 -4.80 -25.58 -21.08
C THR A 140 -6.00 -24.97 -21.76
N GLU A 141 -7.12 -24.84 -21.05
CA GLU A 141 -8.29 -24.04 -21.45
C GLU A 141 -8.37 -22.70 -20.71
N ALA A 142 -7.36 -22.36 -19.91
CA ALA A 142 -7.36 -21.09 -19.20
C ALA A 142 -7.43 -19.90 -20.19
N PRO A 143 -8.23 -18.86 -19.87
CA PRO A 143 -8.32 -17.67 -20.71
C PRO A 143 -7.02 -16.87 -20.73
N LEU A 144 -6.15 -17.02 -19.72
CA LEU A 144 -4.91 -16.26 -19.58
C LEU A 144 -3.73 -17.17 -19.22
N VAL A 145 -2.62 -17.00 -19.91
CA VAL A 145 -1.34 -17.65 -19.61
C VAL A 145 -0.25 -16.59 -19.55
N PHE A 146 0.50 -16.56 -18.45
CA PHE A 146 1.66 -15.69 -18.31
C PHE A 146 2.94 -16.47 -18.56
N VAL A 147 3.80 -15.89 -19.39
CA VAL A 147 5.10 -16.45 -19.79
C VAL A 147 6.20 -15.39 -19.67
N GLY A 148 7.46 -15.84 -19.71
CA GLY A 148 8.66 -15.01 -19.72
C GLY A 148 9.65 -15.50 -20.76
N HIS A 149 10.91 -15.69 -20.35
CA HIS A 149 11.99 -16.40 -21.06
C HIS A 149 12.54 -15.72 -22.33
N SER A 150 11.69 -15.21 -23.23
CA SER A 150 12.13 -14.47 -24.43
C SER A 150 12.70 -13.09 -24.08
N HIS A 151 12.26 -12.51 -22.96
CA HIS A 151 12.52 -11.13 -22.54
C HIS A 151 11.91 -10.06 -23.48
N HIS A 152 10.93 -10.45 -24.29
CA HIS A 152 10.17 -9.55 -25.15
C HIS A 152 8.76 -9.39 -24.59
N ALA A 153 8.43 -8.20 -24.07
CA ALA A 153 7.07 -7.96 -23.60
C ALA A 153 6.11 -7.90 -24.80
N GLY A 154 4.97 -8.53 -24.66
CA GLY A 154 3.95 -8.60 -25.72
C GLY A 154 2.91 -9.66 -25.39
N LEU A 155 2.01 -9.92 -26.32
CA LEU A 155 1.03 -10.98 -26.14
C LEU A 155 0.66 -11.66 -27.47
N PHE A 156 0.09 -12.85 -27.35
CA PHE A 156 -0.61 -13.55 -28.40
C PHE A 156 -2.07 -13.70 -28.01
N VAL A 157 -2.98 -13.37 -28.92
CA VAL A 157 -4.42 -13.54 -28.73
C VAL A 157 -4.96 -14.59 -29.70
N ARG A 158 -5.85 -15.45 -29.20
CA ARG A 158 -6.58 -16.44 -30.00
C ARG A 158 -8.07 -16.28 -29.73
N GLY A 159 -8.83 -15.95 -30.77
CA GLY A 159 -10.30 -15.84 -30.74
C GLY A 159 -10.98 -17.02 -31.42
N ALA A 160 -12.25 -16.83 -31.82
CA ALA A 160 -13.08 -17.86 -32.45
C ALA A 160 -12.51 -18.41 -33.78
N SER A 161 -11.66 -17.65 -34.49
CA SER A 161 -10.97 -18.14 -35.70
C SER A 161 -9.98 -19.28 -35.42
N GLY A 162 -9.56 -19.45 -34.17
CA GLY A 162 -8.55 -20.42 -33.78
C GLY A 162 -7.12 -20.07 -34.23
N VAL A 163 -6.92 -18.96 -34.95
CA VAL A 163 -5.60 -18.50 -35.40
C VAL A 163 -4.98 -17.57 -34.35
N PRO A 164 -3.75 -17.83 -33.86
CA PRO A 164 -3.08 -16.93 -32.93
C PRO A 164 -2.54 -15.67 -33.65
N HIS A 165 -2.72 -14.51 -33.03
CA HIS A 165 -2.22 -13.22 -33.53
C HIS A 165 -1.30 -12.56 -32.50
N PRO A 166 -0.11 -12.09 -32.87
CA PRO A 166 0.77 -11.33 -31.99
C PRO A 166 0.28 -9.88 -31.88
N LEU A 167 0.36 -9.29 -30.69
CA LEU A 167 0.05 -7.89 -30.43
C LEU A 167 1.17 -7.23 -29.59
N PRO A 168 1.38 -5.92 -29.74
CA PRO A 168 2.35 -5.17 -28.93
C PRO A 168 1.97 -5.19 -27.43
N PRO A 169 2.91 -4.88 -26.53
CA PRO A 169 2.68 -4.83 -25.09
C PRO A 169 1.85 -3.61 -24.69
N GLU A 170 0.55 -3.66 -24.97
CA GLU A 170 -0.44 -2.64 -24.64
C GLU A 170 -1.43 -3.15 -23.59
N ASP A 171 -1.91 -2.24 -22.74
CA ASP A 171 -2.91 -2.56 -21.71
C ASP A 171 -4.21 -3.04 -22.38
N PHE A 172 -4.79 -4.12 -21.85
CA PHE A 172 -6.02 -4.68 -22.41
C PHE A 172 -6.92 -5.30 -21.35
N VAL A 173 -8.22 -5.36 -21.67
CA VAL A 173 -9.22 -6.10 -20.90
C VAL A 173 -9.44 -7.44 -21.58
N LEU A 174 -9.53 -8.52 -20.82
CA LEU A 174 -9.86 -9.82 -21.36
C LEU A 174 -11.28 -9.80 -21.92
N GLU A 175 -11.42 -10.20 -23.18
CA GLU A 175 -12.71 -10.31 -23.85
C GLU A 175 -13.23 -11.76 -23.79
N GLY A 176 -14.52 -11.92 -23.52
CA GLY A 176 -15.17 -13.23 -23.52
C GLY A 176 -14.99 -13.96 -24.86
N GLY A 177 -14.64 -15.24 -24.80
CA GLY A 177 -14.39 -16.08 -25.99
C GLY A 177 -13.01 -15.90 -26.63
N LYS A 178 -12.13 -15.06 -26.05
CA LYS A 178 -10.72 -14.97 -26.43
C LYS A 178 -9.83 -15.57 -25.34
N ARG A 179 -8.64 -16.03 -25.77
CA ARG A 179 -7.58 -16.56 -24.89
C ARG A 179 -6.28 -15.83 -25.18
N TYR A 180 -5.48 -15.61 -24.14
CA TYR A 180 -4.32 -14.74 -24.17
C TYR A 180 -3.08 -15.42 -23.57
N ILE A 181 -1.95 -15.34 -24.26
CA ILE A 181 -0.62 -15.64 -23.73
C ILE A 181 0.09 -14.30 -23.62
N VAL A 182 0.42 -13.89 -22.41
CA VAL A 182 1.07 -12.62 -22.12
C VAL A 182 2.50 -12.88 -21.68
N ASN A 183 3.45 -12.32 -22.42
CA ASN A 183 4.84 -12.29 -22.00
C ASN A 183 5.09 -11.03 -21.16
N ALA A 184 5.47 -11.20 -19.90
CA ALA A 184 5.71 -10.07 -18.99
C ALA A 184 6.94 -9.22 -19.37
N GLY A 185 7.75 -9.70 -20.32
CA GLY A 185 9.07 -9.15 -20.62
C GLY A 185 10.08 -9.57 -19.57
N SER A 186 11.11 -8.76 -19.38
CA SER A 186 12.17 -9.04 -18.39
C SER A 186 12.40 -7.85 -17.48
N VAL A 187 12.49 -8.12 -16.18
CA VAL A 187 12.89 -7.14 -15.17
C VAL A 187 14.37 -6.81 -15.32
N GLY A 188 15.21 -7.84 -15.39
CA GLY A 188 16.66 -7.69 -15.26
C GLY A 188 17.43 -7.59 -16.57
N TYR A 189 16.84 -8.00 -17.69
CA TYR A 189 17.54 -8.11 -18.98
C TYR A 189 16.59 -7.96 -20.19
N PRO A 190 15.84 -6.85 -20.34
CA PRO A 190 14.90 -6.66 -21.46
C PRO A 190 15.58 -6.73 -22.84
N ARG A 191 14.93 -7.38 -23.82
CA ARG A 191 15.48 -7.63 -25.18
C ARG A 191 14.68 -7.01 -26.32
N ASP A 192 13.55 -6.38 -26.04
CA ASP A 192 12.61 -5.87 -27.05
C ASP A 192 12.92 -4.50 -27.64
N GLY A 193 13.90 -3.77 -27.14
CA GLY A 193 14.21 -2.43 -27.65
C GLY A 193 14.29 -1.40 -26.53
N ASP A 194 13.39 -1.54 -25.56
CA ASP A 194 13.27 -0.66 -24.41
C ASP A 194 14.23 -1.12 -23.29
N PRO A 195 15.16 -0.26 -22.84
CA PRO A 195 16.09 -0.62 -21.77
C PRO A 195 15.44 -0.71 -20.38
N ARG A 196 14.21 -0.23 -20.20
CA ARG A 196 13.52 -0.24 -18.90
C ARG A 196 13.07 -1.65 -18.51
N ALA A 197 13.10 -1.92 -17.21
CA ALA A 197 12.58 -3.16 -16.64
C ALA A 197 11.09 -3.34 -17.00
N SER A 198 10.69 -4.56 -17.34
CA SER A 198 9.32 -4.89 -17.75
C SER A 198 8.65 -5.86 -16.79
N TYR A 199 7.36 -5.65 -16.53
CA TYR A 199 6.49 -6.60 -15.83
C TYR A 199 5.01 -6.32 -16.16
N CYS A 200 4.11 -7.18 -15.71
CA CYS A 200 2.66 -6.98 -15.88
C CYS A 200 1.92 -6.89 -14.54
N LEU A 201 0.87 -6.07 -14.48
CA LEU A 201 -0.15 -6.13 -13.44
C LEU A 201 -1.41 -6.76 -14.00
N TYR A 202 -1.96 -7.74 -13.28
CA TYR A 202 -3.22 -8.37 -13.59
C TYR A 202 -4.22 -8.12 -12.47
N ASP A 203 -5.30 -7.41 -12.79
CA ASP A 203 -6.42 -7.16 -11.89
C ASP A 203 -7.52 -8.19 -12.17
N VAL A 204 -7.78 -9.08 -11.22
CA VAL A 204 -8.70 -10.22 -11.39
C VAL A 204 -10.13 -9.75 -11.54
N GLU A 205 -10.56 -8.78 -10.75
CA GLU A 205 -11.94 -8.29 -10.74
C GLU A 205 -12.26 -7.52 -12.01
N GLU A 206 -11.33 -6.67 -12.45
CA GLU A 206 -11.49 -5.89 -13.67
C GLU A 206 -11.18 -6.72 -14.94
N GLN A 207 -10.55 -7.90 -14.79
CA GLN A 207 -10.03 -8.70 -15.90
C GLN A 207 -9.10 -7.89 -16.82
N VAL A 208 -8.26 -7.03 -16.24
CA VAL A 208 -7.34 -6.15 -16.98
C VAL A 208 -5.90 -6.57 -16.78
N VAL A 209 -5.14 -6.65 -17.87
CA VAL A 209 -3.68 -6.78 -17.86
C VAL A 209 -3.05 -5.45 -18.27
N ARG A 210 -2.11 -4.96 -17.47
CA ARG A 210 -1.38 -3.72 -17.72
C ARG A 210 0.12 -3.97 -17.83
N PHE A 211 0.74 -3.52 -18.91
CA PHE A 211 2.18 -3.62 -19.10
C PHE A 211 2.88 -2.43 -18.44
N ARG A 212 4.00 -2.71 -17.78
CA ARG A 212 4.72 -1.71 -17.00
C ARG A 212 6.17 -1.66 -17.46
N ARG A 213 6.69 -0.44 -17.60
CA ARG A 213 8.10 -0.15 -17.91
C ARG A 213 8.68 0.74 -16.83
N VAL A 214 9.65 0.23 -16.10
CA VAL A 214 10.24 0.91 -14.94
C VAL A 214 11.70 1.27 -15.24
N PRO A 215 12.07 2.56 -15.26
CA PRO A 215 13.47 2.95 -15.33
C PRO A 215 14.18 2.54 -14.04
N PHE A 216 15.43 2.12 -14.17
CA PHE A 216 16.29 1.79 -13.03
C PHE A 216 17.69 2.36 -13.26
N ASP A 217 18.49 2.38 -12.20
CA ASP A 217 19.82 2.96 -12.22
C ASP A 217 20.83 2.00 -12.87
N TYR A 218 21.26 2.36 -14.08
CA TYR A 218 22.28 1.63 -14.83
C TYR A 218 23.68 1.77 -14.24
N GLU A 219 23.95 2.86 -13.53
CA GLU A 219 25.25 3.11 -12.94
C GLU A 219 25.42 2.31 -11.64
N ASP A 220 24.36 2.18 -10.84
CA ASP A 220 24.33 1.21 -9.75
C ASP A 220 24.59 -0.22 -10.25
N LEU A 221 24.02 -0.60 -11.41
CA LEU A 221 24.27 -1.91 -12.01
C LEU A 221 25.73 -2.07 -12.45
N ARG A 222 26.33 -1.03 -13.05
CA ARG A 222 27.74 -1.03 -13.46
C ARG A 222 28.67 -1.14 -12.25
N LEU A 223 28.42 -0.36 -11.19
CA LEU A 223 29.18 -0.42 -9.94
C LEU A 223 29.06 -1.81 -9.29
N ALA A 224 27.86 -2.40 -9.29
CA ALA A 224 27.66 -3.76 -8.79
C ALA A 224 28.44 -4.80 -9.61
N ALA A 225 28.46 -4.68 -10.95
CA ALA A 225 29.24 -5.54 -11.83
C ALA A 225 30.74 -5.45 -11.54
N GLN A 226 31.27 -4.24 -11.41
CA GLN A 226 32.67 -3.99 -11.07
C GLN A 226 33.02 -4.58 -9.70
N ALA A 227 32.18 -4.35 -8.68
CA ALA A 227 32.38 -4.91 -7.34
C ALA A 227 32.37 -6.44 -7.32
N ALA A 228 31.59 -7.07 -8.23
CA ALA A 228 31.53 -8.51 -8.39
C ALA A 228 32.70 -9.09 -9.21
N GLY A 229 33.56 -8.24 -9.78
CA GLY A 229 34.67 -8.61 -10.66
C GLY A 229 34.23 -9.03 -12.07
N LEU A 230 33.05 -8.60 -12.51
CA LEU A 230 32.55 -8.85 -13.86
C LEU A 230 33.00 -7.74 -14.82
N ALA A 231 33.48 -8.14 -15.99
CA ALA A 231 33.77 -7.21 -17.07
C ALA A 231 32.45 -6.69 -17.68
N GLU A 232 32.35 -5.40 -18.00
CA GLU A 232 31.10 -4.82 -18.56
C GLU A 232 30.61 -5.57 -19.81
N GLN A 233 31.51 -6.06 -20.65
CA GLN A 233 31.18 -6.81 -21.88
C GLN A 233 30.46 -8.13 -21.61
N SER A 234 30.56 -8.66 -20.39
CA SER A 234 29.80 -9.85 -19.97
C SER A 234 28.32 -9.55 -19.75
N MET A 235 27.94 -8.26 -19.68
CA MET A 235 26.59 -7.77 -19.45
C MET A 235 26.12 -6.83 -20.58
N PRO A 236 25.67 -7.35 -21.73
CA PRO A 236 25.30 -6.53 -22.90
C PRO A 236 24.16 -5.54 -22.65
N LEU A 237 23.41 -5.69 -21.54
CA LEU A 237 22.41 -4.70 -21.13
C LEU A 237 23.06 -3.33 -20.87
N LEU A 238 24.28 -3.28 -20.32
CA LEU A 238 24.98 -2.03 -20.01
C LEU A 238 25.32 -1.22 -21.27
N ASP A 239 25.37 -1.85 -22.44
CA ASP A 239 25.54 -1.16 -23.73
C ASP A 239 24.26 -0.48 -24.20
N ARG A 240 23.13 -0.81 -23.57
CA ARG A 240 21.81 -0.23 -23.83
C ARG A 240 21.44 0.88 -22.84
N ASP A 241 22.39 1.32 -22.03
CA ASP A 241 22.21 2.43 -21.10
C ASP A 241 21.76 3.70 -21.87
N PRO A 242 20.53 4.19 -21.61
CA PRO A 242 20.01 5.36 -22.32
C PRO A 242 20.80 6.65 -22.01
N LEU A 243 21.61 6.68 -20.95
CA LEU A 243 22.52 7.78 -20.65
C LEU A 243 23.83 7.70 -21.44
N ARG A 244 24.34 6.50 -21.80
CA ARG A 244 25.48 6.37 -22.75
C ARG A 244 25.15 6.94 -24.12
N LEU A 245 23.88 6.89 -24.52
CA LEU A 245 23.39 7.47 -25.78
C LEU A 245 23.25 9.00 -25.74
N ARG A 246 23.46 9.64 -24.59
CA ARG A 246 23.39 11.09 -24.42
C ARG A 246 24.78 11.63 -24.09
N GLN A 247 25.39 12.35 -25.03
CA GLN A 247 26.57 13.15 -24.70
C GLN A 247 26.21 14.13 -23.57
N PRO A 248 27.02 14.24 -22.50
CA PRO A 248 26.88 15.29 -21.50
C PRO A 248 26.75 16.67 -22.16
N VAL A 249 25.89 17.54 -21.66
CA VAL A 249 25.71 18.90 -22.23
C VAL A 249 27.04 19.65 -22.36
N ARG A 250 27.97 19.44 -21.43
CA ARG A 250 29.33 19.98 -21.47
C ARG A 250 30.18 19.50 -22.66
N GLU A 251 29.90 18.33 -23.22
CA GLU A 251 30.58 17.73 -24.37
C GLU A 251 29.85 18.03 -25.68
N GLN A 252 28.59 18.48 -25.62
CA GLN A 252 27.83 18.99 -26.76
C GLN A 252 28.07 20.49 -27.02
N LEU A 253 28.62 21.20 -26.02
CA LEU A 253 28.95 22.61 -26.12
C LEU A 253 30.43 22.75 -26.51
N GLU A 254 30.72 23.34 -27.68
CA GLU A 254 32.05 23.85 -28.05
C GLU A 254 32.38 25.15 -27.28
N PHE A 255 32.06 25.19 -25.99
CA PHE A 255 32.42 26.32 -25.15
C PHE A 255 33.73 25.99 -24.44
N ASP A 256 34.83 26.47 -25.04
CA ASP A 256 36.11 26.54 -24.36
C ASP A 256 36.20 27.90 -23.64
N PRO A 257 36.08 27.95 -22.31
CA PRO A 257 36.18 29.21 -21.58
C PRO A 257 37.57 29.83 -21.82
N SER A 258 37.63 31.10 -22.22
CA SER A 258 38.89 31.79 -22.53
C SER A 258 39.93 31.64 -21.41
N GLU A 259 41.09 31.07 -21.73
CA GLU A 259 42.16 30.87 -20.74
C GLU A 259 42.90 32.17 -20.40
N ASN A 260 42.71 33.23 -21.20
CA ASN A 260 43.43 34.49 -21.06
C ASN A 260 42.58 35.69 -21.55
N ALA A 261 42.79 36.84 -20.90
CA ALA A 261 42.04 38.08 -21.15
C ALA A 261 42.11 38.60 -22.59
N GLY A 262 43.11 38.18 -23.38
CA GLY A 262 43.28 38.56 -24.79
C GLY A 262 42.32 37.88 -25.78
N GLN A 263 41.67 36.78 -25.36
CA GLN A 263 40.70 35.99 -26.13
C GLN A 263 39.24 36.38 -25.86
N MET A 264 38.99 37.33 -24.95
CA MET A 264 37.65 37.83 -24.67
C MET A 264 37.12 38.64 -25.87
N ALA A 265 35.81 38.57 -26.09
CA ALA A 265 35.12 39.22 -27.22
C ALA A 265 35.47 40.71 -27.35
N ARG A 266 35.90 41.13 -28.54
CA ARG A 266 36.25 42.52 -28.87
C ARG A 266 35.09 43.20 -29.61
N GLY A 267 34.86 44.49 -29.34
CA GLY A 267 33.77 45.24 -29.97
C GLY A 267 32.39 45.02 -29.36
N VAL A 268 32.32 44.40 -28.18
CA VAL A 268 31.06 44.27 -27.44
C VAL A 268 30.76 45.59 -26.75
N THR A 269 29.64 46.21 -27.11
CA THR A 269 29.13 47.38 -26.41
C THR A 269 28.63 46.91 -25.04
N GLU A 270 29.29 47.35 -23.97
CA GLU A 270 28.74 47.20 -22.62
C GLU A 270 27.35 47.85 -22.62
N SER A 271 26.32 47.02 -22.49
CA SER A 271 24.96 47.50 -22.34
C SER A 271 24.94 48.52 -21.21
N ARG A 272 24.67 49.78 -21.58
CA ARG A 272 24.46 50.90 -20.67
C ARG A 272 23.38 50.52 -19.67
N ASP A 273 23.81 50.09 -18.48
CA ASP A 273 23.16 50.28 -17.19
C ASP A 273 23.61 49.24 -16.14
N LEU A 274 24.79 48.63 -16.23
CA LEU A 274 25.27 47.73 -15.17
C LEU A 274 25.43 48.41 -13.80
N GLN A 275 25.71 49.72 -13.73
CA GLN A 275 25.72 50.44 -12.45
C GLN A 275 24.31 50.77 -11.94
N ARG A 276 23.37 51.12 -12.81
CA ARG A 276 21.95 51.31 -12.46
C ARG A 276 21.31 50.00 -12.03
N LEU A 277 21.58 48.91 -12.75
CA LEU A 277 21.20 47.55 -12.39
C LEU A 277 21.87 47.10 -11.10
N ARG A 278 23.13 47.43 -10.81
CA ARG A 278 23.74 47.07 -9.51
C ARG A 278 23.14 47.85 -8.33
N ARG A 279 22.81 49.13 -8.50
CA ARG A 279 22.10 49.93 -7.48
C ARG A 279 20.66 49.45 -7.31
N SER A 280 19.95 49.24 -8.42
CA SER A 280 18.62 48.65 -8.47
C SER A 280 18.63 47.28 -7.83
N ASN A 281 19.59 46.40 -8.15
CA ASN A 281 19.69 45.05 -7.61
C ASN A 281 20.15 45.03 -6.15
N ARG A 282 20.92 46.03 -5.66
CA ARG A 282 21.13 46.22 -4.22
C ARG A 282 19.86 46.69 -3.52
N LEU A 283 19.09 47.59 -4.13
CA LEU A 283 17.80 48.04 -3.61
C LEU A 283 16.77 46.91 -3.64
N TRP A 284 16.72 46.12 -4.72
CA TRP A 284 15.88 44.93 -4.87
C TRP A 284 16.35 43.78 -4.02
N ARG A 285 17.65 43.60 -3.75
CA ARG A 285 18.12 42.63 -2.76
C ARG A 285 17.76 43.07 -1.35
N LYS A 286 17.90 44.36 -1.02
CA LYS A 286 17.44 44.89 0.28
C LYS A 286 15.92 44.84 0.40
N ALA A 287 15.18 45.12 -0.67
CA ALA A 287 13.72 45.04 -0.73
C ALA A 287 13.23 43.59 -0.81
N ALA A 288 14.01 42.67 -1.36
CA ALA A 288 13.72 41.23 -1.36
C ALA A 288 14.08 40.61 -0.03
N VAL A 289 15.13 41.07 0.67
CA VAL A 289 15.42 40.63 2.04
C VAL A 289 14.42 41.25 3.01
N ALA A 290 14.11 42.54 2.89
CA ALA A 290 13.04 43.17 3.66
C ALA A 290 11.68 42.58 3.29
N GLY A 291 11.46 42.22 2.03
CA GLY A 291 10.27 41.55 1.53
C GLY A 291 10.20 40.10 1.96
N LEU A 292 11.32 39.38 2.11
CA LEU A 292 11.41 38.03 2.67
C LEU A 292 11.23 38.07 4.17
N LEU A 293 11.73 39.09 4.87
CA LEU A 293 11.50 39.30 6.29
C LEU A 293 10.06 39.72 6.55
N LEU A 294 9.49 40.60 5.72
CA LEU A 294 8.08 40.99 5.79
C LEU A 294 7.18 39.83 5.36
N ALA A 295 7.59 39.02 4.39
CA ALA A 295 6.88 37.80 3.99
C ALA A 295 7.05 36.68 5.02
N ALA A 296 8.16 36.60 5.76
CA ALA A 296 8.31 35.68 6.88
C ALA A 296 7.56 36.16 8.12
N LEU A 297 7.45 37.48 8.33
CA LEU A 297 6.63 38.08 9.38
C LEU A 297 5.14 37.95 9.04
N MET A 298 4.76 38.21 7.77
CA MET A 298 3.41 38.02 7.25
C MET A 298 3.07 36.54 7.12
N ALA A 299 3.98 35.66 6.72
CA ALA A 299 3.79 34.21 6.75
C ALA A 299 3.80 33.69 8.19
N GLY A 300 4.49 34.34 9.13
CA GLY A 300 4.42 34.05 10.56
C GLY A 300 3.08 34.47 11.16
N VAL A 301 2.53 35.63 10.76
CA VAL A 301 1.20 36.11 11.14
C VAL A 301 0.10 35.32 10.44
N VAL A 302 0.25 35.01 9.15
CA VAL A 302 -0.67 34.16 8.37
C VAL A 302 -0.57 32.71 8.81
N ALA A 303 0.60 32.18 9.19
CA ALA A 303 0.73 30.86 9.81
C ALA A 303 0.18 30.87 11.24
N ALA A 304 0.33 31.92 12.02
CA ALA A 304 -0.34 32.04 13.32
C ALA A 304 -1.87 32.13 13.17
N PHE A 305 -2.37 32.77 12.11
CA PHE A 305 -3.79 32.84 11.78
C PHE A 305 -4.33 31.56 11.12
N ALA A 306 -3.50 30.86 10.33
CA ALA A 306 -3.82 29.62 9.64
C ALA A 306 -3.69 28.41 10.55
N LEU A 307 -2.69 28.35 11.45
CA LEU A 307 -2.59 27.31 12.49
C LEU A 307 -3.69 27.45 13.56
N ASN A 308 -4.32 28.63 13.68
CA ASN A 308 -5.52 28.82 14.49
C ASN A 308 -6.83 28.57 13.70
N LYS A 309 -6.74 28.31 12.37
CA LYS A 309 -7.88 28.01 11.47
C LYS A 309 -7.85 26.63 10.82
N THR A 310 -6.71 25.94 10.79
CA THR A 310 -6.65 24.53 10.39
C THR A 310 -7.21 23.72 11.53
N ALA A 311 -8.39 23.15 11.33
CA ALA A 311 -8.92 22.12 12.21
C ALA A 311 -7.82 21.07 12.38
N PRO A 312 -7.40 20.78 13.61
CA PRO A 312 -6.45 19.71 13.87
C PRO A 312 -6.99 18.41 13.28
N ALA A 313 -6.10 17.58 12.74
CA ALA A 313 -6.48 16.29 12.22
C ALA A 313 -7.11 15.47 13.35
N GLU A 314 -8.33 15.00 13.12
CA GLU A 314 -9.00 14.08 14.02
C GLU A 314 -8.18 12.78 14.08
N VAL A 315 -7.81 12.34 15.28
CA VAL A 315 -7.00 11.13 15.47
C VAL A 315 -7.81 10.11 16.28
N ALA A 316 -7.88 8.88 15.76
CA ALA A 316 -8.51 7.73 16.37
C ALA A 316 -7.48 6.89 17.14
N PHE A 317 -7.82 6.44 18.34
CA PHE A 317 -6.99 5.57 19.17
C PHE A 317 -7.79 4.40 19.73
N PRO A 318 -7.34 3.15 19.56
CA PRO A 318 -6.27 2.72 18.65
C PRO A 318 -6.69 2.88 17.18
N ALA A 319 -5.70 3.08 16.28
CA ALA A 319 -5.94 3.25 14.85
C ALA A 319 -6.49 1.98 14.16
N ALA A 320 -6.24 0.80 14.73
CA ALA A 320 -6.73 -0.47 14.21
C ALA A 320 -8.14 -0.82 14.72
N PRO A 321 -8.91 -1.62 13.95
CA PRO A 321 -9.94 -2.55 14.39
C PRO A 321 -10.19 -2.73 15.88
N LEU A 322 -11.33 -2.40 16.49
CA LEU A 322 -11.66 -3.14 17.73
C LEU A 322 -12.02 -4.58 17.33
N PRO A 323 -11.61 -5.60 18.10
CA PRO A 323 -11.94 -6.99 17.79
C PRO A 323 -13.46 -7.19 17.82
N VAL A 324 -14.00 -7.80 16.78
CA VAL A 324 -15.43 -8.14 16.71
C VAL A 324 -15.73 -9.25 17.71
N ARG A 325 -16.81 -9.10 18.49
CA ARG A 325 -17.31 -10.13 19.41
C ARG A 325 -18.47 -10.84 18.74
N GLU A 326 -18.44 -12.16 18.71
CA GLU A 326 -19.50 -12.96 18.10
C GLU A 326 -20.30 -13.69 19.19
N ALA A 327 -21.61 -13.55 19.18
CA ALA A 327 -22.51 -14.38 19.95
C ALA A 327 -22.84 -15.64 19.16
N VAL A 328 -22.57 -16.80 19.75
CA VAL A 328 -22.84 -18.13 19.15
C VAL A 328 -23.99 -18.82 19.88
N VAL A 329 -24.11 -18.59 21.20
CA VAL A 329 -25.20 -19.12 22.03
C VAL A 329 -25.83 -18.02 22.89
N PRO A 330 -27.11 -18.16 23.31
CA PRO A 330 -27.80 -17.12 24.08
C PRO A 330 -27.11 -16.70 25.39
N SER A 331 -26.30 -17.58 25.98
CA SER A 331 -25.51 -17.23 27.17
C SER A 331 -24.37 -16.23 26.90
N ASP A 332 -23.91 -16.08 25.65
CA ASP A 332 -22.82 -15.16 25.31
C ASP A 332 -23.22 -13.69 25.46
N VAL A 333 -24.53 -13.42 25.37
CA VAL A 333 -25.13 -12.10 25.56
C VAL A 333 -25.70 -11.90 26.97
N ALA A 334 -25.41 -12.83 27.91
CA ALA A 334 -25.81 -12.71 29.30
C ALA A 334 -24.91 -11.68 30.01
N GLY A 335 -25.43 -10.46 30.19
CA GLY A 335 -24.77 -9.40 30.95
C GLY A 335 -24.48 -8.15 30.14
N ASN A 336 -23.42 -7.42 30.53
CA ASN A 336 -23.03 -6.17 29.86
C ASN A 336 -22.27 -6.48 28.57
N LEU A 337 -22.85 -6.06 27.44
CA LEU A 337 -22.23 -6.18 26.12
C LEU A 337 -21.03 -5.24 25.96
N LEU A 338 -20.93 -4.18 26.77
CA LEU A 338 -19.79 -3.26 26.73
C LEU A 338 -18.63 -3.81 27.56
N PRO A 339 -17.37 -3.64 27.10
CA PRO A 339 -16.20 -3.90 27.94
C PRO A 339 -16.20 -2.99 29.16
N ALA A 340 -15.65 -3.45 30.28
CA ALA A 340 -15.40 -2.59 31.41
C ALA A 340 -14.45 -1.44 31.00
N LEU A 341 -14.61 -0.27 31.63
CA LEU A 341 -13.61 0.78 31.50
C LEU A 341 -12.31 0.30 32.18
N PRO A 342 -11.13 0.45 31.55
CA PRO A 342 -9.86 0.08 32.16
C PRO A 342 -9.48 1.07 33.26
N GLY A 343 -8.58 0.67 34.16
CA GLY A 343 -8.15 1.51 35.31
C GLY A 343 -7.16 2.62 34.97
N SER A 344 -6.61 2.63 33.75
CA SER A 344 -5.62 3.59 33.27
C SER A 344 -5.63 3.69 31.74
N LEU A 345 -5.06 4.76 31.21
CA LEU A 345 -4.77 4.94 29.78
C LEU A 345 -3.29 4.57 29.53
N ALA A 346 -3.01 3.52 28.76
CA ALA A 346 -1.63 3.09 28.46
C ALA A 346 -1.23 3.56 27.05
N ASP A 347 -0.18 4.37 26.91
CA ASP A 347 0.31 4.88 25.62
C ASP A 347 -0.81 5.43 24.70
N THR A 348 -1.75 6.22 25.26
CA THR A 348 -2.94 6.77 24.57
C THR A 348 -3.96 5.73 24.08
N VAL A 349 -3.87 4.50 24.58
CA VAL A 349 -4.82 3.42 24.30
C VAL A 349 -5.72 3.20 25.51
N LEU A 350 -7.04 3.20 25.24
CA LEU A 350 -8.06 2.81 26.20
C LEU A 350 -8.42 1.34 25.93
N GLU A 351 -7.92 0.42 26.74
CA GLU A 351 -8.09 -1.02 26.53
C GLU A 351 -9.58 -1.40 26.35
N GLY A 352 -9.88 -2.11 25.25
CA GLY A 352 -11.24 -2.54 24.91
C GLY A 352 -12.12 -1.48 24.24
N TRP A 353 -11.65 -0.24 24.10
CA TRP A 353 -12.42 0.87 23.54
C TRP A 353 -11.62 1.60 22.46
N ARG A 354 -12.34 2.28 21.57
CA ARG A 354 -11.74 3.21 20.61
C ARG A 354 -12.30 4.59 20.88
N TYR A 355 -11.45 5.61 20.85
CA TYR A 355 -11.89 6.98 20.96
C TYR A 355 -11.26 7.89 19.90
N HIS A 356 -11.96 8.97 19.58
CA HIS A 356 -11.54 9.97 18.61
C HIS A 356 -11.46 11.34 19.27
N LEU A 357 -10.33 12.01 19.06
CA LEU A 357 -10.12 13.40 19.45
C LEU A 357 -9.95 14.25 18.20
N ALA A 358 -10.83 15.23 18.00
CA ALA A 358 -10.68 16.23 16.94
C ALA A 358 -9.38 17.03 17.08
N ASN A 359 -8.89 17.24 18.31
CA ASN A 359 -7.67 17.97 18.60
C ASN A 359 -6.84 17.29 19.71
N PRO A 360 -6.06 16.24 19.43
CA PRO A 360 -5.29 15.53 20.44
C PRO A 360 -4.20 16.38 21.12
N LYS A 361 -3.83 17.54 20.55
CA LYS A 361 -2.85 18.46 21.16
C LYS A 361 -3.44 19.22 22.35
N VAL A 362 -4.76 19.34 22.42
CA VAL A 362 -5.47 20.23 23.36
C VAL A 362 -6.59 19.53 24.11
N GLN A 363 -7.21 18.51 23.52
CA GLN A 363 -8.12 17.60 24.21
C GLN A 363 -7.32 16.59 25.02
N LYS A 364 -7.64 16.46 26.30
CA LYS A 364 -7.06 15.45 27.18
C LYS A 364 -8.15 14.47 27.60
N LEU A 365 -7.83 13.18 27.49
CA LEU A 365 -8.61 12.08 28.03
C LEU A 365 -7.76 11.42 29.11
N ASP A 366 -8.29 11.38 30.32
CA ASP A 366 -7.68 10.70 31.46
C ASP A 366 -8.66 9.70 32.05
N VAL A 367 -8.13 8.65 32.66
CA VAL A 367 -8.92 7.68 33.44
C VAL A 367 -8.75 8.00 34.92
N GLU A 368 -9.84 8.36 35.58
CA GLU A 368 -9.83 8.65 37.01
C GLU A 368 -10.24 7.41 37.81
N SER A 369 -9.31 6.95 38.64
CA SER A 369 -9.47 5.83 39.57
C SER A 369 -9.52 6.37 41.00
N GLY A 370 -10.61 7.07 41.35
CA GLY A 370 -10.86 7.58 42.71
C GLY A 370 -11.94 8.67 42.78
N GLY A 371 -12.59 8.82 43.94
CA GLY A 371 -13.61 9.86 44.23
C GLY A 371 -14.97 9.32 44.68
N THR A 372 -15.95 10.22 44.89
CA THR A 372 -17.35 9.83 45.24
C THR A 372 -18.08 9.31 44.01
N GLY A 373 -18.41 8.01 43.97
CA GLY A 373 -19.09 7.29 42.88
C GLY A 373 -18.24 6.14 42.27
N PRO A 374 -18.64 5.53 41.15
CA PRO A 374 -18.04 4.33 40.57
C PRO A 374 -16.68 4.64 39.92
N SER A 375 -15.74 3.70 40.01
CA SER A 375 -14.43 3.77 39.35
C SER A 375 -14.24 2.52 38.49
N PRO A 376 -13.60 2.64 37.31
CA PRO A 376 -12.95 3.84 36.75
C PRO A 376 -13.90 4.75 35.93
N ARG A 377 -13.49 6.01 35.73
CA ARG A 377 -14.23 7.03 34.94
C ARG A 377 -13.35 7.61 33.86
N LEU A 378 -13.95 7.99 32.73
CA LEU A 378 -13.29 8.76 31.70
C LEU A 378 -13.50 10.24 31.99
N ARG A 379 -12.42 10.99 32.23
CA ARG A 379 -12.46 12.45 32.31
C ARG A 379 -11.88 13.06 31.04
N LEU A 380 -12.67 13.90 30.42
CA LEU A 380 -12.35 14.62 29.21
C LEU A 380 -12.27 16.11 29.52
N VAL A 381 -11.18 16.75 29.11
CA VAL A 381 -10.98 18.18 29.29
C VAL A 381 -10.66 18.81 27.95
N HIS A 382 -11.44 19.82 27.57
CA HIS A 382 -11.17 20.59 26.37
C HIS A 382 -11.46 22.09 26.52
N PRO A 383 -10.48 22.99 26.33
CA PRO A 383 -10.68 24.44 26.51
C PRO A 383 -11.54 25.13 25.44
N ARG A 384 -11.85 24.48 24.31
CA ARG A 384 -12.68 25.03 23.23
C ARG A 384 -13.72 24.00 22.81
N ARG A 385 -14.67 24.37 21.93
CA ARG A 385 -15.67 23.41 21.43
C ARG A 385 -15.02 22.48 20.41
N ALA A 386 -15.06 21.17 20.62
CA ALA A 386 -14.65 20.19 19.62
C ALA A 386 -15.35 18.84 19.80
N SER A 387 -15.28 17.99 18.77
CA SER A 387 -15.87 16.66 18.80
C SER A 387 -15.00 15.65 19.56
N PHE A 388 -15.69 14.73 20.21
CA PHE A 388 -15.17 13.53 20.85
C PHE A 388 -16.09 12.36 20.47
N ARG A 389 -15.51 11.22 20.13
CA ARG A 389 -16.25 9.97 19.94
C ARG A 389 -15.65 8.87 20.79
N LEU A 390 -16.48 8.03 21.39
CA LEU A 390 -16.10 6.80 22.07
C LEU A 390 -16.89 5.64 21.45
N GLU A 391 -16.23 4.57 21.05
CA GLU A 391 -16.80 3.40 20.39
C GLU A 391 -16.43 2.14 21.16
N ALA A 392 -17.42 1.26 21.33
CA ALA A 392 -17.22 -0.08 21.85
C ALA A 392 -16.97 -1.08 20.71
N PRO A 393 -16.46 -2.29 20.99
CA PRO A 393 -16.36 -3.36 20.02
C PRO A 393 -17.73 -3.72 19.44
N GLU A 394 -17.74 -4.08 18.16
CA GLU A 394 -18.95 -4.56 17.48
C GLU A 394 -19.35 -5.95 18.00
N TRP A 395 -20.64 -6.16 18.18
CA TRP A 395 -21.21 -7.47 18.46
C TRP A 395 -21.90 -8.02 17.21
N VAL A 396 -21.49 -9.20 16.75
CA VAL A 396 -22.19 -10.00 15.75
C VAL A 396 -23.16 -10.91 16.49
N MET A 397 -24.45 -10.77 16.21
CA MET A 397 -25.53 -11.41 16.97
C MET A 397 -25.96 -12.75 16.38
N ASN A 398 -25.65 -13.05 15.10
CA ASN A 398 -25.96 -14.31 14.40
C ASN A 398 -27.40 -14.86 14.60
N GLY A 399 -28.39 -13.99 14.83
CA GLY A 399 -29.78 -14.39 15.14
C GLY A 399 -29.98 -15.04 16.52
N VAL A 400 -28.98 -15.00 17.40
CA VAL A 400 -28.94 -15.66 18.71
C VAL A 400 -29.71 -14.89 19.79
N ALA A 401 -30.03 -13.60 19.56
CA ALA A 401 -30.69 -12.76 20.56
C ALA A 401 -31.78 -11.85 19.99
N GLU A 402 -32.95 -11.88 20.61
CA GLU A 402 -34.08 -10.99 20.33
C GLU A 402 -34.44 -10.23 21.60
N GLY A 403 -34.80 -8.97 21.48
CA GLY A 403 -35.27 -8.21 22.63
C GLY A 403 -34.98 -6.72 22.58
N ARG A 404 -35.24 -6.06 23.70
CA ARG A 404 -34.96 -4.64 23.91
C ARG A 404 -33.55 -4.48 24.46
N LEU A 405 -32.86 -3.43 24.03
CA LEU A 405 -31.58 -3.03 24.61
C LEU A 405 -31.80 -1.91 25.60
N ARG A 406 -31.08 -1.97 26.72
CA ARG A 406 -31.01 -0.93 27.75
C ARG A 406 -29.58 -0.44 27.86
N ALA A 407 -29.36 0.81 27.48
CA ALA A 407 -28.12 1.51 27.73
C ALA A 407 -28.19 2.24 29.08
N ARG A 408 -27.08 2.23 29.83
CA ARG A 408 -26.88 3.01 31.05
C ARG A 408 -25.54 3.72 30.96
N LEU A 409 -25.52 4.95 31.47
CA LEU A 409 -24.29 5.68 31.77
C LEU A 409 -24.58 6.77 32.79
N SER A 410 -23.52 7.26 33.42
CA SER A 410 -23.49 8.44 34.26
C SER A 410 -22.55 9.46 33.61
N ALA A 411 -22.97 10.73 33.57
CA ALA A 411 -22.22 11.79 32.91
C ALA A 411 -22.25 13.09 33.72
N LEU A 412 -21.10 13.52 34.22
CA LEU A 412 -20.96 14.80 34.93
C LEU A 412 -20.30 15.86 34.06
N ARG A 413 -20.85 17.06 34.15
CA ARG A 413 -20.26 18.24 33.52
C ARG A 413 -19.45 19.06 34.51
N GLY A 414 -18.37 19.64 34.03
CA GLY A 414 -17.66 20.73 34.71
C GLY A 414 -18.45 22.02 34.71
N GLU A 415 -17.99 23.00 35.48
CA GLU A 415 -18.58 24.35 35.51
C GLU A 415 -18.40 25.09 34.18
N ASP A 416 -17.31 24.75 33.48
CA ASP A 416 -16.89 25.24 32.18
C ASP A 416 -17.58 24.53 30.99
N PHE A 417 -18.45 23.55 31.26
CA PHE A 417 -19.05 22.73 30.21
C PHE A 417 -20.11 23.47 29.39
N VAL A 418 -19.91 23.49 28.06
CA VAL A 418 -20.89 23.95 27.07
C VAL A 418 -20.86 23.01 25.88
N GLY A 419 -21.95 22.30 25.63
CA GLY A 419 -22.04 21.38 24.49
C GLY A 419 -23.13 20.35 24.61
N THR A 420 -23.05 19.34 23.75
CA THR A 420 -23.96 18.21 23.70
C THR A 420 -23.20 16.91 23.84
N VAL A 421 -23.85 15.90 24.44
CA VAL A 421 -23.36 14.53 24.49
C VAL A 421 -24.53 13.64 24.12
N LYS A 422 -24.31 12.71 23.20
CA LYS A 422 -25.30 11.83 22.63
C LYS A 422 -24.83 10.39 22.74
N VAL A 423 -25.76 9.51 23.07
CA VAL A 423 -25.53 8.07 23.15
C VAL A 423 -26.30 7.43 22.01
N ILE A 424 -25.58 6.67 21.18
CA ILE A 424 -26.10 6.07 19.97
C ILE A 424 -25.84 4.58 20.01
N VAL A 425 -26.90 3.80 19.80
CA VAL A 425 -26.80 2.36 19.56
C VAL A 425 -27.44 2.08 18.20
N VAL A 426 -26.69 1.40 17.35
CA VAL A 426 -27.08 1.02 15.99
C VAL A 426 -27.15 -0.50 15.91
N ALA A 427 -28.21 -1.01 15.31
CA ALA A 427 -28.36 -2.42 14.96
C ALA A 427 -28.41 -2.53 13.43
N ASP A 428 -27.60 -3.42 12.86
CA ASP A 428 -27.59 -3.69 11.43
C ASP A 428 -28.44 -4.94 11.16
N GLU A 429 -29.42 -4.80 10.28
CA GLU A 429 -30.38 -5.87 9.95
C GLU A 429 -30.23 -6.30 8.49
N ARG A 430 -30.25 -7.61 8.26
CA ARG A 430 -30.21 -8.18 6.91
C ARG A 430 -31.62 -8.51 6.43
N ALA A 431 -32.03 -7.86 5.36
CA ALA A 431 -33.32 -8.10 4.70
C ALA A 431 -33.10 -8.22 3.19
N GLY A 432 -33.46 -9.37 2.60
CA GLY A 432 -33.44 -9.56 1.14
C GLY A 432 -32.06 -9.47 0.47
N GLY A 433 -30.96 -9.71 1.21
CA GLY A 433 -29.59 -9.65 0.69
C GLY A 433 -28.89 -8.31 0.93
N GLU A 434 -29.60 -7.28 1.41
CA GLU A 434 -29.04 -5.97 1.78
C GLU A 434 -28.94 -5.80 3.30
N THR A 435 -27.90 -5.08 3.76
CA THR A 435 -27.74 -4.68 5.16
C THR A 435 -28.32 -3.27 5.36
N ARG A 436 -29.22 -3.11 6.33
CA ARG A 436 -29.81 -1.82 6.69
C ARG A 436 -29.42 -1.43 8.10
N GLU A 437 -28.86 -0.23 8.26
CA GLU A 437 -28.55 0.34 9.58
C GLU A 437 -29.82 0.89 10.23
N ARG A 438 -30.10 0.48 11.46
CA ARG A 438 -31.22 0.98 12.26
C ARG A 438 -30.72 1.56 13.59
N VAL A 439 -30.99 2.84 13.82
CA VAL A 439 -30.66 3.47 15.10
C VAL A 439 -31.71 3.07 16.14
N VAL A 440 -31.31 2.29 17.14
CA VAL A 440 -32.21 1.73 18.15
C VAL A 440 -32.24 2.54 19.45
N ILE A 441 -31.13 3.22 19.77
CA ILE A 441 -31.05 4.21 20.83
C ILE A 441 -30.38 5.46 20.26
N ASN A 442 -30.99 6.61 20.46
CA ASN A 442 -30.45 7.93 20.12
C ASN A 442 -30.92 8.90 21.19
N PHE A 443 -30.05 9.22 22.14
CA PHE A 443 -30.40 9.97 23.33
C PHE A 443 -29.40 11.08 23.61
N ASP A 444 -29.89 12.32 23.66
CA ASP A 444 -29.10 13.49 24.08
C ASP A 444 -29.12 13.62 25.61
N LEU A 445 -27.94 13.68 26.22
CA LEU A 445 -27.80 13.84 27.68
C LEU A 445 -28.14 15.28 28.08
N PRO A 446 -29.09 15.47 29.03
CA PRO A 446 -29.45 16.80 29.49
C PRO A 446 -28.44 17.34 30.52
N PHE A 447 -27.89 18.51 30.25
CA PHE A 447 -26.89 19.20 31.09
C PHE A 447 -27.40 20.50 31.73
N ASN A 448 -28.73 20.62 31.81
CA ASN A 448 -29.46 21.86 32.09
C ASN A 448 -29.26 22.40 33.52
N ARG A 449 -28.74 21.58 34.44
CA ARG A 449 -28.42 21.94 35.83
C ARG A 449 -27.19 21.14 36.32
N LYS A 450 -26.59 21.58 37.43
CA LYS A 450 -25.53 20.82 38.11
C LYS A 450 -26.17 19.60 38.78
N LEU A 451 -25.59 18.42 38.59
CA LEU A 451 -26.09 17.15 39.12
C LEU A 451 -24.99 16.49 39.95
N THR A 452 -25.37 15.70 40.96
CA THR A 452 -24.46 14.72 41.56
C THR A 452 -24.26 13.53 40.61
N TRP A 453 -23.26 12.68 40.89
CA TRP A 453 -23.00 11.50 40.06
C TRP A 453 -24.23 10.58 39.96
N GLU A 454 -24.88 10.31 41.09
CA GLU A 454 -26.08 9.47 41.15
C GLU A 454 -27.25 10.09 40.36
N GLU A 455 -27.44 11.39 40.49
CA GLU A 455 -28.47 12.13 39.73
C GLU A 455 -28.15 12.23 38.23
N SER A 456 -26.89 12.05 37.84
CA SER A 456 -26.45 12.07 36.45
C SER A 456 -26.71 10.77 35.71
N ARG A 457 -27.03 9.68 36.43
CA ARG A 457 -27.32 8.38 35.85
C ARG A 457 -28.50 8.49 34.88
N ARG A 458 -28.34 7.94 33.69
CA ARG A 458 -29.38 7.83 32.66
C ARG A 458 -29.56 6.39 32.27
N ILE A 459 -30.82 6.03 32.05
CA ILE A 459 -31.24 4.72 31.55
C ILE A 459 -32.01 5.00 30.26
N MET A 460 -31.61 4.34 29.19
CA MET A 460 -32.12 4.57 27.84
C MET A 460 -32.54 3.23 27.28
N ASP A 461 -33.85 3.03 27.16
CA ASP A 461 -34.42 1.82 26.59
C ASP A 461 -34.73 2.04 25.11
N SER A 462 -34.41 1.04 24.30
CA SER A 462 -34.77 1.03 22.89
C SER A 462 -36.29 0.92 22.70
N ARG A 463 -36.84 1.57 21.66
CA ARG A 463 -38.29 1.61 21.41
C ARG A 463 -38.79 0.31 20.74
N LYS A 464 -39.42 -0.61 21.51
CA LYS A 464 -39.97 -1.94 21.07
C LYS A 464 -38.85 -2.90 20.59
N PRO A 465 -39.03 -4.21 20.27
CA PRO A 465 -37.86 -5.11 20.17
C PRO A 465 -36.87 -4.54 19.16
N ALA A 466 -35.71 -4.17 19.69
CA ALA A 466 -34.67 -3.44 18.99
C ALA A 466 -33.78 -4.38 18.21
N LEU A 467 -33.82 -5.64 18.57
CA LEU A 467 -33.15 -6.74 17.90
C LEU A 467 -34.21 -7.81 17.64
N GLY A 468 -34.17 -8.38 16.43
CA GLY A 468 -34.94 -9.54 16.03
C GLY A 468 -34.03 -10.52 15.28
N ALA A 469 -34.55 -11.68 14.87
CA ALA A 469 -33.79 -12.72 14.16
C ALA A 469 -32.94 -12.23 12.97
N ALA A 470 -33.34 -11.13 12.31
CA ALA A 470 -32.61 -10.53 11.19
C ALA A 470 -31.44 -9.61 11.61
N THR A 471 -31.22 -9.37 12.90
CA THR A 471 -30.12 -8.53 13.40
C THR A 471 -28.80 -9.27 13.27
N GLU A 472 -27.89 -8.72 12.47
CA GLU A 472 -26.55 -9.26 12.30
C GLU A 472 -25.57 -8.63 13.28
N ARG A 473 -25.63 -7.30 13.49
CA ARG A 473 -24.61 -6.56 14.26
C ARG A 473 -25.21 -5.52 15.18
N VAL A 474 -24.55 -5.25 16.30
CA VAL A 474 -24.87 -4.17 17.25
C VAL A 474 -23.62 -3.36 17.55
N ARG A 475 -23.75 -2.03 17.43
CA ARG A 475 -22.66 -1.06 17.64
C ARG A 475 -23.09 0.00 18.64
N TYR A 476 -22.22 0.29 19.62
CA TYR A 476 -22.42 1.32 20.64
C TYR A 476 -21.39 2.43 20.48
N ARG A 477 -21.86 3.68 20.49
CA ARG A 477 -20.98 4.86 20.53
C ARG A 477 -21.55 6.01 21.33
N ILE A 478 -20.65 6.82 21.89
CA ILE A 478 -20.95 8.12 22.49
C ILE A 478 -20.32 9.18 21.60
N GLU A 479 -21.11 10.18 21.21
CA GLU A 479 -20.65 11.33 20.45
C GLU A 479 -20.87 12.59 21.29
N ALA A 480 -19.82 13.38 21.47
CA ALA A 480 -19.89 14.62 22.21
C ALA A 480 -19.31 15.76 21.38
N GLU A 481 -19.91 16.93 21.48
CA GLU A 481 -19.38 18.16 20.91
C GLU A 481 -19.45 19.26 21.98
N PHE A 482 -18.33 19.55 22.64
CA PHE A 482 -18.34 20.40 23.82
C PHE A 482 -17.02 21.16 24.05
N ALA A 483 -17.11 22.21 24.84
CA ALA A 483 -16.02 22.87 25.55
C ALA A 483 -16.18 22.61 27.06
N GLY A 484 -15.09 22.60 27.81
CA GLY A 484 -15.02 22.41 29.26
C GLY A 484 -14.63 20.99 29.68
N THR A 485 -15.09 20.58 30.87
CA THR A 485 -14.82 19.25 31.43
C THR A 485 -16.06 18.35 31.35
N LEU A 486 -15.88 17.09 30.95
CA LEU A 486 -16.92 16.05 30.95
C LEU A 486 -16.36 14.77 31.58
N ALA A 487 -17.09 14.15 32.50
CA ALA A 487 -16.74 12.87 33.08
C ALA A 487 -17.82 11.83 32.75
N LEU A 488 -17.42 10.66 32.25
CA LEU A 488 -18.30 9.54 31.87
C LEU A 488 -17.95 8.30 32.69
N GLY A 489 -18.96 7.52 33.07
CA GLY A 489 -18.78 6.22 33.73
C GLY A 489 -20.09 5.44 33.79
N ASP A 490 -20.10 4.31 34.51
CA ASP A 490 -21.25 3.39 34.59
C ASP A 490 -21.76 2.92 33.21
N LEU A 491 -20.86 2.77 32.23
CA LEU A 491 -21.24 2.38 30.87
C LEU A 491 -21.74 0.94 30.86
N SER A 492 -23.01 0.75 30.52
CA SER A 492 -23.54 -0.59 30.25
C SER A 492 -24.50 -0.61 29.08
N LEU A 493 -24.48 -1.70 28.32
CA LEU A 493 -25.49 -2.05 27.34
C LEU A 493 -25.91 -3.49 27.64
N VAL A 494 -27.15 -3.68 28.07
CA VAL A 494 -27.69 -4.99 28.44
C VAL A 494 -28.97 -5.25 27.67
N PHE A 495 -29.35 -6.51 27.56
CA PHE A 495 -30.73 -6.85 27.22
C PHE A 495 -31.64 -6.39 28.36
N ALA A 496 -32.68 -5.65 28.03
CA ALA A 496 -33.68 -5.26 29.01
C ALA A 496 -34.52 -6.50 29.33
N GLU A 497 -34.53 -6.91 30.59
CA GLU A 497 -35.56 -7.80 31.11
C GLU A 497 -36.91 -7.07 31.01
N ASP A 498 -37.91 -7.76 30.50
CA ASP A 498 -39.25 -7.20 30.27
C ASP A 498 -39.96 -6.78 31.56
#